data_AF-A0A973FV19-F1
#
_entry.id   AF-A0A973FV19-F1
#
_cell.length_a   1.000
_cell.length_b   1.000
_cell.length_c   1.000
_cell.angle_alpha   90.00
_cell.angle_beta   90.00
_cell.angle_gamma   90.00
#
_symmetry.space_group_name_H-M   'P 1'
#
loop_
_entity.id
_entity.type
_entity.pdbx_description
1 polymer ?
#
loop_
_entity_poly.entity_id
_entity_poly.type
_entity_poly.pdbx_seq_one_letter_code
_entity_poly.pdbx_strand_id
1 'polypeptide(L)'
;MVTIKFTEEEAAESRELLKAVIKPLERSIAATDLGHREFRAFLKKRRALVDELLKHLETMLSFELTEDDAQEGVAMLKDAIPVLDRSIAATDLAHRDYREFLKKRRALVDELIKRLEQ
;
A
#
# COMPACT_ATOMS: atom_id res chain seq x y z
N MET A 1 -16.72 12.80 9.36
CA MET A 1 -16.27 11.41 9.64
C MET A 1 -16.49 10.59 8.38
N VAL A 2 -15.49 9.83 7.95
CA VAL A 2 -15.54 8.99 6.75
C VAL A 2 -15.53 7.53 7.18
N THR A 3 -16.57 6.78 6.82
CA THR A 3 -16.63 5.34 7.07
C THR A 3 -16.36 4.60 5.76
N ILE A 4 -15.19 3.98 5.66
CA ILE A 4 -14.93 3.05 4.56
C ILE A 4 -15.54 1.71 4.94
N LYS A 5 -16.52 1.25 4.19
CA LYS A 5 -17.09 -0.09 4.30
C LYS A 5 -16.59 -0.93 3.14
N PHE A 6 -16.06 -2.11 3.47
CA PHE A 6 -15.74 -3.14 2.50
C PHE A 6 -16.85 -4.18 2.49
N THR A 7 -17.23 -4.67 1.32
CA THR A 7 -17.92 -5.96 1.23
C THR A 7 -16.95 -7.10 1.60
N GLU A 8 -17.47 -8.30 1.91
CA GLU A 8 -16.59 -9.45 2.16
C GLU A 8 -15.67 -9.76 0.98
N GLU A 9 -16.17 -9.57 -0.24
CA GLU A 9 -15.41 -9.74 -1.49
C GLU A 9 -14.30 -8.69 -1.61
N GLU A 10 -14.61 -7.41 -1.39
CA GLU A 10 -13.60 -6.34 -1.45
C GLU A 10 -12.56 -6.45 -0.33
N ALA A 11 -12.96 -6.91 0.86
CA ALA A 11 -12.04 -7.18 1.95
C ALA A 11 -11.17 -8.42 1.67
N ALA A 12 -11.71 -9.44 0.99
CA ALA A 12 -10.92 -10.58 0.54
C ALA A 12 -9.89 -10.16 -0.52
N GLU A 13 -10.30 -9.39 -1.53
CA GLU A 13 -9.40 -8.84 -2.55
C GLU A 13 -8.33 -7.93 -1.94
N SER A 14 -8.72 -7.04 -1.02
CA SER A 14 -7.80 -6.14 -0.32
C SER A 14 -6.80 -6.92 0.54
N ARG A 15 -7.24 -7.99 1.22
CA ARG A 15 -6.34 -8.90 1.97
C ARG A 15 -5.36 -9.61 1.05
N GLU A 16 -5.81 -10.12 -0.09
CA GLU A 16 -4.93 -10.76 -1.08
C GLU A 16 -3.90 -9.77 -1.64
N LEU A 17 -4.32 -8.55 -1.96
CA LEU A 17 -3.42 -7.49 -2.43
C LEU A 17 -2.38 -7.12 -1.37
N LEU A 18 -2.79 -6.96 -0.11
CA LEU A 18 -1.87 -6.68 1.00
C LEU A 18 -0.89 -7.83 1.23
N LYS A 19 -1.36 -9.09 1.20
CA LYS A 19 -0.49 -10.28 1.30
C LYS A 19 0.50 -10.36 0.15
N ALA A 20 0.08 -10.04 -1.08
CA ALA A 20 0.95 -10.03 -2.25
C ALA A 20 2.10 -9.02 -2.14
N VAL A 21 1.92 -7.96 -1.33
CA VAL A 21 2.92 -6.91 -1.11
C VAL A 21 3.99 -7.32 -0.07
N ILE A 22 3.72 -8.32 0.78
CA ILE A 22 4.62 -8.77 1.85
C ILE A 22 5.96 -9.27 1.30
N LYS A 23 5.95 -10.32 0.47
CA LYS A 23 7.18 -10.94 -0.05
C LYS A 23 8.06 -9.96 -0.84
N PRO A 24 7.52 -9.10 -1.73
CA PRO A 24 8.32 -8.07 -2.38
C PRO A 24 8.91 -7.05 -1.41
N LEU A 25 8.19 -6.63 -0.37
CA LEU A 25 8.71 -5.73 0.66
C LEU A 25 9.84 -6.39 1.45
N GLU A 26 9.69 -7.64 1.87
CA GLU A 26 10.72 -8.38 2.60
C GLU A 26 11.98 -8.54 1.76
N ARG A 27 11.84 -8.89 0.47
CA ARG A 27 12.97 -8.93 -0.48
C ARG A 27 13.64 -7.57 -0.62
N SER A 28 12.86 -6.49 -0.72
CA SER A 28 13.40 -5.13 -0.83
C SER A 28 14.14 -4.70 0.45
N ILE A 29 13.62 -5.04 1.63
CA ILE A 29 14.25 -4.78 2.93
C ILE A 29 15.56 -5.56 3.06
N ALA A 30 15.61 -6.80 2.58
CA ALA A 30 16.78 -7.65 2.59
C ALA A 30 17.85 -7.22 1.58
N ALA A 31 17.42 -6.74 0.41
CA ALA A 31 18.31 -6.23 -0.65
C ALA A 31 18.82 -4.80 -0.38
N THR A 32 18.20 -4.06 0.53
CA THR A 32 18.64 -2.71 0.90
C THR A 32 19.86 -2.79 1.83
N ASP A 33 20.98 -2.26 1.34
CA ASP A 33 22.26 -2.22 2.07
C ASP A 33 22.15 -1.47 3.42
N LEU A 34 22.99 -1.86 4.38
CA LEU A 34 23.12 -1.23 5.70
C LEU A 34 23.50 0.24 5.62
N GLY A 35 24.10 0.71 4.52
CA GLY A 35 24.40 2.11 4.26
C GLY A 35 23.16 3.00 4.02
N HIS A 36 22.04 2.42 3.58
CA HIS A 36 20.78 3.13 3.33
C HIS A 36 19.78 2.94 4.48
N ARG A 37 20.23 3.23 5.72
CA ARG A 37 19.47 2.98 6.95
C ARG A 37 18.08 3.61 6.94
N GLU A 38 17.97 4.85 6.51
CA GLU A 38 16.69 5.58 6.47
C GLU A 38 15.70 4.94 5.50
N PHE A 39 16.18 4.57 4.30
CA PHE A 39 15.34 3.89 3.31
C PHE A 39 14.92 2.50 3.80
N ARG A 40 15.82 1.76 4.45
CA ARG A 40 15.49 0.46 5.07
C ARG A 40 14.47 0.61 6.20
N ALA A 41 14.59 1.64 7.04
CA ALA A 41 13.63 1.95 8.10
C ALA A 41 12.26 2.31 7.52
N PHE A 42 12.23 3.10 6.45
CA PHE A 42 11.02 3.41 5.70
C PHE A 42 10.32 2.16 5.15
N LEU A 43 11.08 1.24 4.52
CA LEU A 43 10.53 -0.02 4.02
C LEU A 43 9.98 -0.91 5.15
N LYS A 44 10.66 -0.95 6.31
CA LYS A 44 10.17 -1.65 7.50
C LYS A 44 8.88 -1.03 8.06
N LYS A 45 8.80 0.30 8.13
CA LYS A 45 7.58 1.00 8.54
C LYS A 45 6.41 0.67 7.61
N ARG A 46 6.65 0.61 6.30
CA ARG A 46 5.64 0.16 5.31
C ARG A 46 5.23 -1.30 5.51
N ARG A 47 6.15 -2.20 5.86
CA ARG A 47 5.82 -3.61 6.16
C ARG A 47 4.92 -3.72 7.39
N ALA A 48 5.22 -2.96 8.45
CA ALA A 48 4.42 -2.92 9.67
C ALA A 48 3.00 -2.39 9.41
N LEU A 49 2.87 -1.31 8.62
CA LEU A 49 1.57 -0.78 8.22
C LEU A 49 0.73 -1.81 7.45
N VAL A 50 1.36 -2.58 6.56
CA VAL A 50 0.66 -3.67 5.83
C VAL A 50 0.17 -4.76 6.79
N ASP A 51 0.94 -5.11 7.83
CA ASP A 51 0.50 -6.08 8.85
C ASP A 51 -0.68 -5.56 9.67
N GLU A 52 -0.64 -4.29 10.07
CA GLU A 52 -1.73 -3.67 10.83
C GLU A 52 -3.02 -3.60 10.01
N LEU A 53 -2.93 -3.22 8.74
CA LEU A 53 -4.08 -3.19 7.84
C LEU A 53 -4.66 -4.59 7.59
N LEU A 54 -3.81 -5.61 7.43
CA LEU A 54 -4.24 -7.00 7.31
C LEU A 54 -4.99 -7.46 8.56
N LYS A 55 -4.42 -7.20 9.74
CA LYS A 55 -5.02 -7.57 11.02
C LYS A 55 -6.37 -6.89 11.22
N HIS A 56 -6.50 -5.61 10.86
CA HIS A 56 -7.78 -4.92 10.93
C HIS A 56 -8.81 -5.51 9.96
N LEU A 57 -8.46 -5.73 8.69
CA LEU A 57 -9.35 -6.34 7.70
C LEU A 57 -9.75 -7.79 8.02
N GLU A 58 -8.99 -8.49 8.87
CA GLU A 58 -9.38 -9.80 9.40
C GLU A 58 -10.45 -9.70 10.49
N THR A 59 -10.54 -8.57 11.20
CA THR A 59 -11.45 -8.39 12.34
C THR A 59 -12.65 -7.49 12.07
N MET A 60 -12.53 -6.55 11.13
CA MET A 60 -13.52 -5.52 10.85
C MET A 60 -13.55 -5.20 9.37
N LEU A 61 -14.76 -5.13 8.80
CA LEU A 61 -15.00 -4.74 7.41
C LEU A 61 -15.22 -3.23 7.25
N SER A 62 -15.10 -2.47 8.35
CA SER A 62 -15.34 -1.04 8.37
C SER A 62 -14.25 -0.31 9.13
N PHE A 63 -13.77 0.80 8.57
CA PHE A 63 -12.88 1.73 9.24
C PHE A 63 -13.61 3.06 9.43
N GLU A 64 -13.54 3.57 10.65
CA GLU A 64 -13.95 4.94 10.94
C GLU A 64 -12.72 5.83 10.94
N LEU A 65 -12.71 6.81 10.05
CA LEU A 65 -11.69 7.85 10.00
C LEU A 65 -12.35 9.19 10.33
N THR A 66 -11.66 10.03 11.10
CA THR A 66 -12.06 11.44 11.18
C THR A 66 -11.81 12.11 9.83
N GLU A 67 -12.41 13.29 9.60
CA GLU A 67 -12.14 14.05 8.36
C GLU A 67 -10.67 14.42 8.23
N ASP A 68 -10.02 14.75 9.36
CA ASP A 68 -8.59 15.04 9.42
C ASP A 68 -7.76 13.80 9.05
N ASP A 69 -8.10 12.63 9.60
CA ASP A 69 -7.41 11.36 9.27
C ASP A 69 -7.61 10.97 7.80
N ALA A 70 -8.79 11.21 7.23
CA ALA A 70 -9.08 10.94 5.84
C ALA A 70 -8.27 11.86 4.91
N GLN A 71 -8.18 13.16 5.24
CA GLN A 71 -7.34 14.11 4.50
C GLN A 71 -5.85 13.77 4.61
N GLU A 72 -5.36 13.42 5.80
CA GLU A 72 -3.98 12.99 6.00
C GLU A 72 -3.69 11.69 5.25
N GLY A 73 -4.62 10.73 5.28
CA GLY A 73 -4.57 9.50 4.49
C GLY A 73 -4.49 9.75 2.99
N VAL A 74 -5.31 10.67 2.46
CA VAL A 74 -5.26 11.09 1.04
C VAL A 74 -3.91 11.73 0.71
N ALA A 75 -3.40 12.61 1.56
CA ALA A 75 -2.09 13.23 1.36
C ALA A 75 -0.97 12.17 1.31
N MET A 76 -0.96 11.23 2.25
CA MET A 76 0.00 10.13 2.28
C MET A 76 -0.11 9.21 1.04
N LEU A 77 -1.32 8.92 0.58
CA LEU A 77 -1.55 8.13 -0.62
C LEU A 77 -1.08 8.88 -1.87
N LYS A 78 -1.34 10.19 -1.97
CA LYS A 78 -0.85 11.06 -3.06
C LYS A 78 0.67 11.12 -3.09
N ASP A 79 1.33 11.19 -1.93
CA ASP A 79 2.80 11.16 -1.84
C ASP A 79 3.39 9.80 -2.25
N ALA A 80 2.63 8.72 -2.10
CA ALA A 80 3.06 7.39 -2.55
C ALA A 80 3.05 7.23 -4.08
N ILE A 81 2.21 7.99 -4.79
CA ILE A 81 2.08 7.97 -6.27
C ILE A 81 3.41 8.20 -6.98
N PRO A 82 4.13 9.32 -6.78
CA PRO A 82 5.38 9.60 -7.50
C PRO A 82 6.51 8.62 -7.14
N VAL A 83 6.43 7.94 -5.99
CA VAL A 83 7.36 6.84 -5.65
C VAL A 83 7.02 5.60 -6.46
N LEU A 84 5.74 5.22 -6.53
CA LEU A 84 5.27 4.08 -7.32
C LEU A 84 5.54 4.29 -8.81
N ASP A 85 5.27 5.48 -9.35
CA ASP A 85 5.50 5.80 -10.76
C ASP A 85 6.98 5.72 -11.11
N ARG A 86 7.87 6.25 -10.24
CA ARG A 86 9.32 6.10 -10.40
C ARG A 86 9.76 4.64 -10.33
N SER A 87 9.21 3.84 -9.41
CA SER A 87 9.52 2.41 -9.34
C SER A 87 9.01 1.64 -10.56
N ILE A 88 7.83 1.97 -11.10
CA ILE A 88 7.29 1.36 -12.33
C ILE A 88 8.17 1.70 -13.53
N ALA A 89 8.64 2.95 -13.62
CA ALA A 89 9.52 3.42 -14.69
C ALA A 89 10.94 2.83 -14.60
N ALA A 90 11.47 2.65 -13.38
CA ALA A 90 12.79 2.07 -13.14
C ALA A 90 12.80 0.54 -13.25
N THR A 91 11.65 -0.12 -13.19
CA THR A 91 11.54 -1.58 -13.32
C THR A 91 11.56 -1.98 -14.78
N ASP A 92 12.64 -2.65 -15.18
CA ASP A 92 12.87 -3.12 -16.55
C ASP A 92 11.85 -4.21 -16.98
N LEU A 93 11.65 -4.37 -18.29
CA LEU A 93 10.78 -5.36 -18.93
C LEU A 93 11.13 -6.80 -18.53
N ALA A 94 12.39 -7.08 -18.20
CA ALA A 94 12.84 -8.38 -17.69
C ALA A 94 12.16 -8.76 -16.35
N HIS A 95 11.66 -7.78 -15.59
CA HIS A 95 10.94 -7.97 -14.33
C HIS A 95 9.44 -7.71 -14.50
N ARG A 96 8.85 -8.23 -15.59
CA ARG A 96 7.46 -8.01 -16.00
C ARG A 96 6.44 -8.21 -14.88
N ASP A 97 6.54 -9.33 -14.15
CA ASP A 97 5.58 -9.65 -13.08
C ASP A 97 5.64 -8.64 -11.93
N TYR A 98 6.85 -8.17 -11.60
CA TYR A 98 7.03 -7.15 -10.58
C TYR A 98 6.51 -5.79 -11.04
N ARG A 99 6.72 -5.45 -12.32
CA ARG A 99 6.16 -4.22 -12.92
C ARG A 99 4.63 -4.24 -12.95
N GLU A 100 4.01 -5.36 -13.32
CA GLU A 100 2.56 -5.53 -13.28
C GLU A 100 2.00 -5.45 -11.86
N PHE A 101 2.70 -6.04 -10.88
CA PHE A 101 2.38 -5.88 -9.48
C PHE A 101 2.42 -4.40 -9.02
N LEU A 102 3.45 -3.64 -9.41
CA LEU A 102 3.54 -2.21 -9.08
C LEU A 102 2.40 -1.39 -9.73
N LYS A 103 2.00 -1.71 -10.96
CA LYS A 103 0.84 -1.07 -11.62
C LYS A 103 -0.48 -1.39 -10.92
N LYS A 104 -0.72 -2.65 -10.53
CA LYS A 104 -1.91 -3.03 -9.76
C LYS A 104 -1.97 -2.26 -8.44
N ARG A 105 -0.82 -2.09 -7.77
CA ARG A 105 -0.72 -1.29 -6.55
C ARG A 105 -1.00 0.19 -6.78
N ARG A 106 -0.54 0.77 -7.89
CA ARG A 106 -0.86 2.15 -8.28
C ARG A 106 -2.36 2.35 -8.51
N ALA A 107 -3.03 1.39 -9.15
CA ALA A 107 -4.47 1.41 -9.36
C ALA A 107 -5.26 1.30 -8.03
N LEU A 108 -4.82 0.46 -7.10
CA LEU A 108 -5.40 0.37 -5.76
C LEU A 108 -5.28 1.70 -5.00
N VAL A 109 -4.14 2.39 -5.11
CA VAL A 109 -3.95 3.72 -4.50
C VAL A 109 -4.92 4.74 -5.08
N ASP A 110 -5.16 4.75 -6.40
CA ASP A 110 -6.16 5.63 -7.01
C ASP A 110 -7.58 5.34 -6.50
N GLU A 111 -7.93 4.06 -6.37
CA GLU A 111 -9.25 3.66 -5.88
C GLU A 111 -9.46 4.05 -4.41
N LEU A 112 -8.44 3.87 -3.57
CA LEU A 112 -8.50 4.28 -2.16
C LEU A 112 -8.61 5.80 -2.00
N ILE A 113 -7.89 6.59 -2.80
CA ILE A 113 -8.03 8.06 -2.80
C ILE A 113 -9.46 8.46 -3.16
N LYS A 114 -10.03 7.88 -4.23
CA LYS A 114 -11.41 8.16 -4.63
C LYS A 114 -12.41 7.86 -3.53
N ARG A 115 -12.24 6.76 -2.80
CA ARG A 115 -13.13 6.38 -1.68
C ARG A 115 -13.00 7.28 -0.47
N LEU A 116 -11.82 7.86 -0.25
CA LEU A 116 -11.55 8.80 0.86
C LEU A 116 -11.97 10.24 0.54
N GLU A 117 -12.02 10.61 -0.73
CA GLU A 117 -12.45 11.94 -1.20
C GLU A 117 -13.99 12.02 -1.44
N GLN A 118 -14.73 10.92 -1.29
CA GLN A 118 -16.20 10.85 -1.37
C GLN A 118 -16.86 11.10 0.00
#